data_AF-A0A7J7JQW2-F1
#
_entry.id   AF-A0A7J7JQW2-F1
#
_cell.length_a   1.000
_cell.length_b   1.000
_cell.length_c   1.000
_cell.angle_alpha   90.00
_cell.angle_beta   90.00
_cell.angle_gamma   90.00
#
_symmetry.space_group_name_H-M   'P 1'
#
loop_
_entity.id
_entity.type
_entity.pdbx_description
1 polymer ?
#
loop_
_entity_poly.entity_id
_entity_poly.type
_entity_poly.pdbx_seq_one_letter_code
_entity_poly.pdbx_strand_id
1 'polypeptide(L)'
;MGGSDGQTLLLTGGSGYVASVILQKFCRKYKADSPNTKLPGMEKISRVVLVDKFASSINEDDFTVPVQSFQGDITDLDFLSKVFAGADVVYHLASYGMSGREQLHNEMIWKVNVEGTKNVIEACRQNNVKSLIFTSTFNVVFGGQRIEDGDETLPYFDSTERSWDNYGNSKAVAEKLVLQVNNTLTANGTTTISTCVLRLAGIYGPRERRHIPRVVKAMKQGMFLFTYGDNPIVEFVHVENVVQALVQAQYSLTHSNSVAAGKAYFISDGKPVNNFEFFRPLTEALDVPFPKISVPMWLVYFIGGFLFPSLSALFMVMVYLLCIASYM
;
A
#
# COMPACT_ATOMS: atom_id res chain seq x y z
N MET A 1 11.62 21.91 30.95
CA MET A 1 10.30 22.38 30.46
C MET A 1 9.89 21.44 29.34
N GLY A 2 9.19 20.35 29.66
CA GLY A 2 8.76 19.34 28.69
C GLY A 2 7.38 19.71 28.16
N GLY A 3 7.33 20.42 27.04
CA GLY A 3 6.09 20.85 26.40
C GLY A 3 5.32 19.65 25.84
N SER A 4 4.07 19.55 26.25
CA SER A 4 3.07 18.58 25.80
C SER A 4 2.56 18.86 24.38
N ASP A 5 3.46 18.95 23.40
CA ASP A 5 3.06 19.13 22.01
C ASP A 5 2.83 17.75 21.38
N GLY A 6 1.60 17.48 20.93
CA GLY A 6 1.25 16.23 20.27
C GLY A 6 2.01 16.03 18.95
N GLN A 7 2.04 14.80 18.45
CA GLN A 7 2.82 14.39 17.29
C GLN A 7 2.21 14.91 15.98
N THR A 8 3.07 15.32 15.04
CA THR A 8 2.69 15.55 13.64
C THR A 8 2.83 14.27 12.83
N LEU A 9 1.71 13.79 12.27
CA LEU A 9 1.65 12.66 11.35
C LEU A 9 1.68 13.15 9.90
N LEU A 10 2.65 12.71 9.11
CA LEU A 10 2.73 13.00 7.69
C LEU A 10 2.39 11.75 6.86
N LEU A 11 1.47 11.90 5.90
CA LEU A 11 1.07 10.85 4.95
C LEU A 11 1.53 11.24 3.54
N THR A 12 2.49 10.51 2.97
CA THR A 12 2.69 10.56 1.52
C THR A 12 1.62 9.71 0.84
N GLY A 13 1.19 10.07 -0.38
CA GLY A 13 0.03 9.44 -1.00
C GLY A 13 -1.28 9.84 -0.30
N GLY A 14 -1.32 11.08 0.21
CA GLY A 14 -2.38 11.60 1.07
C GLY A 14 -3.77 11.66 0.43
N SER A 15 -3.86 11.61 -0.91
CA SER A 15 -5.14 11.52 -1.65
C SER A 15 -5.60 10.06 -1.86
N GLY A 16 -4.77 9.10 -1.47
CA GLY A 16 -4.98 7.67 -1.70
C GLY A 16 -6.04 7.03 -0.82
N TYR A 17 -6.35 5.77 -1.13
CA TYR A 17 -7.40 5.00 -0.45
C TYR A 17 -7.11 4.82 1.04
N VAL A 18 -5.93 4.30 1.39
CA VAL A 18 -5.53 4.07 2.80
C VAL A 18 -5.49 5.39 3.58
N ALA A 19 -4.91 6.45 3.00
CA ALA A 19 -4.90 7.78 3.61
C ALA A 19 -6.31 8.30 3.92
N SER A 20 -7.27 8.10 3.01
CA SER A 20 -8.67 8.50 3.22
C SER A 20 -9.36 7.76 4.38
N VAL A 21 -8.93 6.55 4.72
CA VAL A 21 -9.46 5.78 5.86
C VAL A 21 -8.77 6.21 7.16
N ILE A 22 -7.48 6.53 7.12
CA ILE A 22 -6.77 7.15 8.26
C ILE A 22 -7.43 8.48 8.64
N LEU A 23 -7.71 9.34 7.66
CA LEU A 23 -8.33 10.65 7.89
C LEU A 23 -9.72 10.55 8.51
N GLN A 24 -10.49 9.47 8.23
CA GLN A 24 -11.78 9.24 8.88
C GLN A 24 -11.65 9.12 10.39
N LYS A 25 -10.51 8.65 10.92
CA LYS A 25 -10.25 8.58 12.37
C LYS A 25 -10.16 9.95 13.02
N PHE A 26 -9.91 11.00 12.24
CA PHE A 26 -9.88 12.39 12.68
C PHE A 26 -11.11 13.19 12.25
N CYS A 27 -12.02 12.63 11.45
CA CYS A 27 -13.21 13.34 10.98
C CYS A 27 -14.25 13.51 12.11
N ARG A 28 -14.75 14.74 12.29
CA ARG A 28 -15.74 15.10 13.33
C ARG A 28 -17.02 14.28 13.20
N LYS A 29 -17.57 14.20 11.98
CA LYS A 29 -18.81 13.46 11.69
C LYS A 29 -18.65 11.96 11.93
N TYR A 30 -17.53 11.39 11.51
CA TYR A 30 -17.29 9.95 11.68
C TYR A 30 -17.13 9.55 13.15
N LYS A 31 -16.48 10.38 13.98
CA LYS A 31 -16.38 10.16 15.43
C LYS A 31 -17.73 10.20 16.15
N ALA A 32 -18.70 10.94 15.63
CA ALA A 32 -20.05 10.99 16.20
C ALA A 32 -20.82 9.68 15.93
N ASP A 33 -20.63 9.06 14.77
CA ASP A 33 -21.38 7.88 14.32
C ASP A 33 -20.73 6.53 14.70
N SER A 34 -19.44 6.50 15.05
CA SER A 34 -18.71 5.28 15.46
C SER A 34 -17.92 5.50 16.76
N PRO A 35 -18.57 5.41 17.94
CA PRO A 35 -17.90 5.60 19.21
C PRO A 35 -16.97 4.41 19.51
N ASN A 36 -15.66 4.68 19.43
CA ASN A 36 -14.56 3.89 20.00
C ASN A 36 -14.29 2.47 19.44
N THR A 37 -13.41 2.41 18.44
CA THR A 37 -12.22 1.56 18.60
C THR A 37 -11.07 2.49 18.96
N LYS A 38 -10.67 2.52 20.24
CA LYS A 38 -9.51 3.33 20.65
C LYS A 38 -8.26 2.72 20.02
N LEU A 39 -7.73 3.36 18.98
CA LEU A 39 -6.45 2.98 18.39
C LEU A 39 -5.34 3.70 19.16
N PRO A 40 -4.45 2.96 19.85
CA PRO A 40 -3.46 3.56 20.73
C PRO A 40 -2.47 4.43 19.93
N GLY A 41 -2.15 5.61 20.43
CA GLY A 41 -1.25 6.58 19.79
C GLY A 41 -1.94 7.60 18.89
N MET A 42 -3.17 7.35 18.43
CA MET A 42 -3.93 8.33 17.64
C MET A 42 -4.39 9.52 18.49
N GLU A 43 -4.56 9.34 19.79
CA GLU A 43 -4.85 10.42 20.75
C GLU A 43 -3.70 11.41 20.92
N LYS A 44 -2.47 11.00 20.56
CA LYS A 44 -1.28 11.85 20.65
C LYS A 44 -1.06 12.68 19.38
N ILE A 45 -1.76 12.38 18.28
CA ILE A 45 -1.63 13.15 17.04
C ILE A 45 -2.32 14.51 17.21
N SER A 46 -1.56 15.58 17.07
CA SER A 46 -2.06 16.97 17.15
C SER A 46 -2.27 17.60 15.78
N ARG A 47 -1.64 17.06 14.73
CA ARG A 47 -1.65 17.60 13.37
C ARG A 47 -1.41 16.50 12.34
N VAL A 48 -2.08 16.60 11.19
CA VAL A 48 -1.87 15.72 10.04
C VAL A 48 -1.41 16.54 8.83
N VAL A 49 -0.39 16.06 8.13
CA VAL A 49 0.13 16.63 6.88
C VAL A 49 -0.06 15.62 5.76
N LEU A 50 -0.66 16.03 4.66
CA LEU A 50 -0.88 15.21 3.47
C LEU A 50 0.03 15.69 2.35
N VAL A 51 0.71 14.75 1.71
CA VAL A 51 1.53 15.00 0.52
C VAL A 51 1.09 14.09 -0.60
N ASP A 52 0.69 14.68 -1.72
CA ASP A 52 0.33 13.91 -2.92
C ASP A 52 0.50 14.73 -4.19
N LYS A 53 0.77 14.06 -5.30
CA LYS A 53 0.84 14.69 -6.63
C LYS A 53 -0.52 15.24 -7.04
N PHE A 54 -1.59 14.61 -6.58
CA PHE A 54 -2.96 15.03 -6.83
C PHE A 54 -3.43 15.95 -5.70
N ALA A 55 -4.13 17.02 -6.06
CA ALA A 55 -4.74 17.91 -5.09
C ALA A 55 -5.72 17.12 -4.19
N SER A 56 -5.68 17.38 -2.89
CA SER A 56 -6.66 16.84 -1.97
C SER A 56 -8.00 17.55 -2.14
N SER A 57 -9.09 16.81 -1.96
CA SER A 57 -10.47 17.33 -2.00
C SER A 57 -11.08 17.47 -0.60
N ILE A 58 -10.23 17.43 0.43
CA ILE A 58 -10.68 17.55 1.82
C ILE A 58 -11.08 18.99 2.14
N ASN A 59 -12.06 19.12 3.03
CA ASN A 59 -12.31 20.36 3.74
C ASN A 59 -11.61 20.28 5.11
N GLU A 60 -10.65 21.17 5.38
CA GLU A 60 -9.84 21.15 6.60
C GLU A 60 -10.70 21.32 7.87
N ASP A 61 -11.86 21.98 7.75
CA ASP A 61 -12.80 22.19 8.85
C ASP A 61 -13.56 20.92 9.27
N ASP A 62 -13.46 19.82 8.52
CA ASP A 62 -14.16 18.57 8.84
C ASP A 62 -13.46 17.75 9.94
N PHE A 63 -12.27 18.16 10.38
CA PHE A 63 -11.39 17.33 11.23
C PHE A 63 -11.24 17.84 12.67
N THR A 64 -11.05 16.91 13.61
CA THR A 64 -10.80 17.21 15.04
C THR A 64 -9.39 17.70 15.33
N VAL A 65 -8.48 17.59 14.35
CA VAL A 65 -7.11 18.12 14.39
C VAL A 65 -6.86 18.88 13.09
N PRO A 66 -5.95 19.88 13.08
CA PRO A 66 -5.53 20.52 11.84
C PRO A 66 -5.01 19.50 10.82
N VAL A 67 -5.54 19.55 9.60
CA VAL A 67 -5.09 18.74 8.46
C VAL A 67 -4.66 19.69 7.36
N GLN A 68 -3.40 19.64 6.97
CA GLN A 68 -2.85 20.48 5.90
C GLN A 68 -2.47 19.60 4.70
N SER A 69 -2.85 20.01 3.49
CA SER A 69 -2.51 19.31 2.26
C SER A 69 -1.51 20.10 1.42
N PHE A 70 -0.48 19.41 0.94
CA PHE A 70 0.48 19.95 -0.02
C PHE A 70 0.46 19.13 -1.31
N GLN A 71 0.27 19.82 -2.43
CA GLN A 71 0.33 19.19 -3.75
C GLN A 71 1.78 19.19 -4.24
N GLY A 72 2.34 18.00 -4.44
CA GLY A 72 3.70 17.82 -4.96
C GLY A 72 4.08 16.35 -5.10
N ASP A 73 5.17 16.10 -5.81
CA ASP A 73 5.61 14.75 -6.17
C ASP A 73 6.73 14.29 -5.22
N ILE A 74 6.68 13.02 -4.77
CA ILE A 74 7.74 12.47 -3.90
C ILE A 74 9.09 12.35 -4.62
N THR A 75 9.11 12.50 -5.94
CA THR A 75 10.34 12.54 -6.73
C THR A 75 11.07 13.89 -6.66
N ASP A 76 10.49 14.90 -5.99
CA ASP A 76 11.09 16.21 -5.73
C ASP A 76 11.55 16.31 -4.26
N LEU A 77 12.85 16.12 -4.03
CA LEU A 77 13.44 16.18 -2.69
C LEU A 77 13.32 17.58 -2.06
N ASP A 78 13.56 18.65 -2.82
CA ASP A 78 13.53 20.01 -2.29
C ASP A 78 12.14 20.40 -1.78
N PHE A 79 11.10 19.93 -2.47
CA PHE A 79 9.72 20.03 -2.00
C PHE A 79 9.51 19.21 -0.72
N LEU A 80 9.90 17.93 -0.69
CA LEU A 80 9.72 17.07 0.48
C LEU A 80 10.44 17.62 1.71
N SER A 81 11.67 18.12 1.56
CA SER A 81 12.45 18.67 2.65
C SER A 81 11.76 19.85 3.34
N LYS A 82 10.97 20.64 2.61
CA LYS A 82 10.18 21.74 3.18
C LYS A 82 8.92 21.23 3.88
N VAL A 83 8.23 20.27 3.28
CA VAL A 83 6.93 19.79 3.80
C VAL A 83 7.10 18.84 4.99
N PHE A 84 8.23 18.16 5.10
CA PHE A 84 8.54 17.25 6.21
C PHE A 84 8.96 18.00 7.49
N ALA A 85 9.11 19.33 7.43
CA ALA A 85 9.50 20.15 8.57
C ALA A 85 8.52 19.97 9.75
N GLY A 86 9.07 19.48 10.88
CA GLY A 86 8.30 19.23 12.10
C GLY A 86 7.41 17.99 12.05
N ALA A 87 7.60 17.07 11.11
CA ALA A 87 6.97 15.76 11.14
C ALA A 87 7.66 14.83 12.17
N ASP A 88 6.87 14.14 12.99
CA ASP A 88 7.39 13.15 13.94
C ASP A 88 7.33 11.73 13.37
N VAL A 89 6.24 11.44 12.67
CA VAL A 89 5.90 10.13 12.11
C VAL A 89 5.52 10.29 10.65
N VAL A 90 6.13 9.50 9.78
CA VAL A 90 5.82 9.46 8.34
C VAL A 90 5.22 8.10 8.01
N TYR A 91 4.02 8.10 7.43
CA TYR A 91 3.48 6.94 6.72
C TYR A 91 3.76 7.13 5.23
N HIS A 92 4.65 6.29 4.71
CA HIS A 92 4.98 6.29 3.30
C HIS A 92 4.01 5.39 2.52
N LEU A 93 2.85 5.96 2.11
CA LEU A 93 1.78 5.27 1.37
C LEU A 93 1.84 5.52 -0.14
N ALA A 94 2.60 6.51 -0.59
CA ALA A 94 2.72 6.84 -2.01
C ALA A 94 3.34 5.68 -2.81
N SER A 95 2.70 5.32 -3.91
CA SER A 95 3.20 4.29 -4.82
C SER A 95 2.56 4.40 -6.21
N TYR A 96 3.24 3.85 -7.22
CA TYR A 96 2.81 3.85 -8.61
C TYR A 96 2.95 2.47 -9.25
N GLY A 97 2.06 2.14 -10.18
CA GLY A 97 2.16 0.93 -11.01
C GLY A 97 1.57 -0.36 -10.43
N MET A 98 0.81 -0.30 -9.33
CA MET A 98 0.22 -1.51 -8.73
C MET A 98 -0.79 -2.23 -9.64
N SER A 99 -1.55 -1.49 -10.45
CA SER A 99 -2.59 -2.06 -11.33
C SER A 99 -2.98 -1.09 -12.44
N GLY A 100 -3.52 -1.62 -13.54
CA GLY A 100 -4.06 -0.81 -14.64
C GLY A 100 -3.02 -0.47 -15.71
N ARG A 101 -3.22 0.63 -16.43
CA ARG A 101 -2.29 1.04 -17.51
C ARG A 101 -0.93 1.46 -16.96
N GLU A 102 -0.91 1.90 -15.71
CA GLU A 102 0.27 2.32 -14.98
C GLU A 102 1.32 1.20 -14.83
N GLN A 103 0.90 -0.08 -14.88
CA GLN A 103 1.81 -1.23 -14.88
C GLN A 103 2.74 -1.27 -16.09
N LEU A 104 2.38 -0.60 -17.19
CA LEU A 104 3.17 -0.55 -18.42
C LEU A 104 4.29 0.50 -18.37
N HIS A 105 4.30 1.37 -17.36
CA HIS A 105 5.20 2.52 -17.30
C HIS A 105 6.40 2.23 -16.39
N ASN A 106 7.25 1.28 -16.78
CA ASN A 106 8.36 0.78 -15.97
C ASN A 106 9.25 1.89 -15.40
N GLU A 107 9.70 2.83 -16.23
CA GLU A 107 10.54 3.95 -15.78
C GLU A 107 9.86 4.76 -14.66
N MET A 108 8.55 4.98 -14.77
CA MET A 108 7.79 5.72 -13.77
C MET A 108 7.59 4.91 -12.48
N ILE A 109 7.39 3.60 -12.60
CA ILE A 109 7.34 2.68 -11.44
C ILE A 109 8.63 2.78 -10.64
N TRP A 110 9.77 2.62 -11.28
CA TRP A 110 11.07 2.69 -10.63
C TRP A 110 11.37 4.08 -10.07
N LYS A 111 11.09 5.14 -10.85
CA LYS A 111 11.31 6.51 -10.39
C LYS A 111 10.45 6.86 -9.17
N VAL A 112 9.16 6.52 -9.14
CA VAL A 112 8.30 6.82 -7.98
C VAL A 112 8.63 5.90 -6.81
N ASN A 113 8.65 4.58 -7.02
CA ASN A 113 8.75 3.64 -5.91
C ASN A 113 10.17 3.53 -5.34
N VAL A 114 11.23 3.70 -6.15
CA VAL A 114 12.62 3.61 -5.66
C VAL A 114 13.19 4.99 -5.40
N GLU A 115 13.30 5.85 -6.42
CA GLU A 115 13.90 7.18 -6.23
C GLU A 115 13.03 8.06 -5.31
N GLY A 116 11.71 8.01 -5.45
CA GLY A 116 10.80 8.68 -4.51
C GLY A 116 10.96 8.19 -3.07
N THR A 117 11.15 6.89 -2.84
CA THR A 117 11.42 6.36 -1.50
C THR A 117 12.76 6.86 -0.94
N LYS A 118 13.82 6.92 -1.76
CA LYS A 118 15.11 7.51 -1.35
C LYS A 118 14.94 8.97 -0.93
N ASN A 119 14.16 9.74 -1.68
CA ASN A 119 13.88 11.13 -1.32
C ASN A 119 13.08 11.25 -0.01
N VAL A 120 12.10 10.37 0.22
CA VAL A 120 11.36 10.32 1.50
C VAL A 120 12.31 10.00 2.67
N ILE A 121 13.20 9.03 2.50
CA ILE A 121 14.23 8.68 3.50
C ILE A 121 15.13 9.90 3.79
N GLU A 122 15.60 10.58 2.75
CA GLU A 122 16.47 11.74 2.90
C GLU A 122 15.73 12.93 3.54
N ALA A 123 14.47 13.18 3.17
CA ALA A 123 13.63 14.19 3.80
C ALA A 123 13.38 13.88 5.29
N CYS A 124 13.19 12.62 5.65
CA CYS A 124 13.12 12.17 7.05
C CYS A 124 14.43 12.47 7.79
N ARG A 125 15.58 12.17 7.18
CA ARG A 125 16.91 12.42 7.75
C ARG A 125 17.17 13.91 7.96
N GLN A 126 16.86 14.75 6.97
CA GLN A 126 17.05 16.20 7.04
C GLN A 126 16.15 16.86 8.09
N ASN A 127 14.93 16.37 8.27
CA ASN A 127 13.93 16.94 9.18
C ASN A 127 13.85 16.25 10.55
N ASN A 128 14.75 15.31 10.83
CA ASN A 128 14.82 14.61 12.11
C ASN A 128 13.54 13.83 12.47
N VAL A 129 12.90 13.25 11.45
CA VAL A 129 11.74 12.36 11.64
C VAL A 129 12.18 11.11 12.39
N LYS A 130 11.43 10.74 13.43
CA LYS A 130 11.77 9.61 14.32
C LYS A 130 11.25 8.28 13.81
N SER A 131 10.11 8.28 13.13
CA SER A 131 9.42 7.05 12.74
C SER A 131 9.02 7.07 11.26
N LEU A 132 9.48 6.09 10.49
CA LEU A 132 9.11 5.89 9.09
C LEU A 132 8.43 4.53 8.92
N ILE A 133 7.12 4.54 8.68
CA ILE A 133 6.35 3.32 8.40
C ILE A 133 6.12 3.25 6.90
N PHE A 134 6.55 2.15 6.27
CA PHE A 134 6.46 1.95 4.83
C PHE A 134 5.41 0.89 4.50
N THR A 135 4.47 1.22 3.62
CA THR A 135 3.55 0.21 3.08
C THR A 135 4.20 -0.49 1.90
N SER A 136 4.57 -1.73 2.11
CA SER A 136 5.02 -2.67 1.09
C SER A 136 3.86 -3.56 0.63
N THR A 137 4.19 -4.67 -0.03
CA THR A 137 3.24 -5.60 -0.63
C THR A 137 3.75 -7.02 -0.46
N PHE A 138 2.85 -7.99 -0.47
CA PHE A 138 3.23 -9.40 -0.56
C PHE A 138 4.05 -9.72 -1.83
N ASN A 139 3.89 -8.96 -2.93
CA ASN A 139 4.64 -9.17 -4.18
C ASN A 139 6.16 -9.15 -4.03
N VAL A 140 6.72 -8.59 -2.94
CA VAL A 140 8.17 -8.51 -2.74
C VAL A 140 8.84 -9.89 -2.54
N VAL A 141 8.07 -10.92 -2.20
CA VAL A 141 8.54 -12.31 -2.05
C VAL A 141 7.93 -13.26 -3.09
N PHE A 142 6.98 -12.78 -3.90
CA PHE A 142 6.21 -13.63 -4.80
C PHE A 142 6.84 -13.70 -6.19
N GLY A 143 7.28 -14.91 -6.58
CA GLY A 143 7.97 -15.18 -7.85
C GLY A 143 7.17 -15.96 -8.88
N GLY A 144 5.86 -16.10 -8.69
CA GLY A 144 5.01 -17.00 -9.51
C GLY A 144 4.91 -18.44 -8.97
N GLN A 145 5.59 -18.74 -7.86
CA GLN A 145 5.49 -20.02 -7.15
C GLN A 145 4.44 -19.91 -6.05
N ARG A 146 3.68 -20.99 -5.81
CA ARG A 146 2.73 -21.03 -4.68
C ARG A 146 3.49 -20.86 -3.36
N ILE A 147 2.99 -19.98 -2.51
CA ILE A 147 3.44 -19.80 -1.12
C ILE A 147 2.31 -20.31 -0.23
N GLU A 148 2.65 -21.15 0.75
CA GLU A 148 1.71 -21.69 1.74
C GLU A 148 2.31 -21.45 3.12
N ASP A 149 1.54 -20.80 4.00
CA ASP A 149 1.92 -20.51 5.39
C ASP A 149 3.32 -19.86 5.52
N GLY A 150 3.65 -18.98 4.57
CA GLY A 150 4.93 -18.27 4.54
C GLY A 150 5.03 -17.15 5.58
N ASP A 151 6.23 -16.94 6.12
CA ASP A 151 6.53 -15.91 7.11
C ASP A 151 7.57 -14.90 6.61
N GLU A 152 7.91 -13.90 7.44
CA GLU A 152 8.84 -12.83 7.08
C GLU A 152 10.27 -13.30 6.76
N THR A 153 10.60 -14.57 6.98
CA THR A 153 11.89 -15.17 6.59
C THR A 153 11.98 -15.49 5.11
N LEU A 154 10.86 -15.46 4.38
CA LEU A 154 10.83 -15.65 2.94
C LEU A 154 11.80 -14.69 2.23
N PRO A 155 12.62 -15.21 1.31
CA PRO A 155 13.56 -14.38 0.58
C PRO A 155 12.80 -13.42 -0.32
N TYR A 156 13.35 -12.22 -0.51
CA TYR A 156 12.89 -11.36 -1.59
C TYR A 156 12.99 -12.11 -2.91
N PHE A 157 11.97 -11.96 -3.74
CA PHE A 157 12.05 -12.48 -5.09
C PHE A 157 13.10 -11.67 -5.87
N ASP A 158 14.16 -12.35 -6.32
CA ASP A 158 15.17 -11.77 -7.20
C ASP A 158 14.74 -12.00 -8.65
N SER A 159 14.23 -10.94 -9.26
CA SER A 159 13.70 -10.97 -10.62
C SER A 159 14.73 -10.59 -11.68
N THR A 160 16.02 -10.55 -11.35
CA THR A 160 17.07 -10.14 -12.31
C THR A 160 17.01 -10.92 -13.63
N GLU A 161 16.37 -12.10 -13.63
CA GLU A 161 16.14 -12.94 -14.81
C GLU A 161 14.72 -12.85 -15.41
N ARG A 162 13.71 -12.27 -14.72
CA ARG A 162 12.30 -12.29 -15.12
C ARG A 162 11.57 -10.98 -14.81
N SER A 163 11.47 -10.09 -15.80
CA SER A 163 10.99 -8.69 -15.68
C SER A 163 9.47 -8.49 -15.61
N TRP A 164 8.68 -9.51 -15.28
CA TRP A 164 7.22 -9.46 -15.44
C TRP A 164 6.52 -8.58 -14.38
N ASP A 165 7.02 -8.51 -13.14
CA ASP A 165 6.44 -7.66 -12.07
C ASP A 165 7.38 -6.51 -11.64
N ASN A 166 7.50 -5.49 -12.50
CA ASN A 166 8.28 -4.29 -12.18
C ASN A 166 7.81 -3.58 -10.90
N TYR A 167 6.53 -3.68 -10.57
CA TYR A 167 5.98 -3.10 -9.35
C TYR A 167 6.54 -3.80 -8.11
N GLY A 168 6.37 -5.12 -8.01
CA GLY A 168 6.91 -5.94 -6.91
C GLY A 168 8.40 -5.74 -6.72
N ASN A 169 9.17 -5.74 -7.82
CA ASN A 169 10.62 -5.55 -7.79
C ASN A 169 11.02 -4.17 -7.26
N SER A 170 10.36 -3.11 -7.76
CA SER A 170 10.61 -1.75 -7.28
C SER A 170 10.28 -1.60 -5.79
N LYS A 171 9.22 -2.27 -5.31
CA LYS A 171 8.82 -2.28 -3.90
C LYS A 171 9.80 -3.08 -3.04
N ALA A 172 10.36 -4.19 -3.54
CA ALA A 172 11.39 -4.96 -2.85
C ALA A 172 12.68 -4.15 -2.66
N VAL A 173 13.11 -3.39 -3.68
CA VAL A 173 14.27 -2.48 -3.56
C VAL A 173 13.98 -1.36 -2.55
N ALA A 174 12.82 -0.72 -2.66
CA ALA A 174 12.40 0.34 -1.74
C ALA A 174 12.31 -0.14 -0.28
N GLU A 175 11.77 -1.34 -0.06
CA GLU A 175 11.69 -1.98 1.25
C GLU A 175 13.07 -2.17 1.88
N LYS A 176 14.04 -2.71 1.11
CA LYS A 176 15.43 -2.86 1.56
C LYS A 176 16.04 -1.52 1.96
N LEU A 177 15.83 -0.46 1.17
CA LEU A 177 16.33 0.88 1.48
C LEU A 177 15.75 1.43 2.80
N VAL A 178 14.45 1.24 3.04
CA VAL A 178 13.78 1.67 4.29
C VAL A 178 14.30 0.88 5.49
N LEU A 179 14.49 -0.43 5.37
CA LEU A 179 15.03 -1.24 6.47
C LEU A 179 16.49 -0.89 6.78
N GLN A 180 17.29 -0.56 5.76
CA GLN A 180 18.69 -0.19 5.90
C GLN A 180 18.92 1.09 6.73
N VAL A 181 17.96 2.03 6.72
CA VAL A 181 18.10 3.29 7.47
C VAL A 181 17.61 3.20 8.91
N ASN A 182 17.11 2.05 9.35
CA ASN A 182 16.75 1.85 10.75
C ASN A 182 17.96 2.04 11.67
N ASN A 183 17.75 2.75 12.78
CA ASN A 183 18.77 3.13 13.77
C ASN A 183 19.92 4.01 13.23
N THR A 184 19.76 4.62 12.05
CA THR A 184 20.72 5.61 11.55
C THR A 184 20.45 7.00 12.13
N LEU A 185 21.49 7.81 12.30
CA LEU A 185 21.38 9.19 12.80
C LEU A 185 20.79 10.13 11.74
N THR A 186 19.89 11.01 12.18
CA THR A 186 19.37 12.11 11.37
C THR A 186 20.38 13.26 11.31
N ALA A 187 20.06 14.32 10.54
CA ALA A 187 20.97 15.44 10.30
C ALA A 187 21.41 16.19 11.56
N ASN A 188 20.62 16.16 12.65
CA ASN A 188 20.99 16.77 13.92
C ASN A 188 22.00 15.94 14.75
N GLY A 189 22.37 14.73 14.31
CA GLY A 189 23.35 13.87 14.98
C GLY A 189 22.91 13.29 16.34
N THR A 190 21.65 13.47 16.73
CA THR A 190 21.13 13.02 18.05
C THR A 190 19.85 12.19 17.95
N THR A 191 19.08 12.37 16.89
CA THR A 191 17.86 11.59 16.64
C THR A 191 18.18 10.42 15.73
N THR A 192 17.62 9.25 16.02
CA THR A 192 17.70 8.08 15.15
C THR A 192 16.37 7.86 14.44
N ILE A 193 16.43 7.36 13.21
CA ILE A 193 15.24 6.94 12.47
C ILE A 193 14.91 5.49 12.85
N SER A 194 13.71 5.22 13.34
CA SER A 194 13.18 3.86 13.47
C SER A 194 12.22 3.57 12.33
N THR A 195 12.34 2.40 11.70
CA THR A 195 11.50 2.03 10.55
C THR A 195 10.67 0.79 10.82
N CYS A 196 9.52 0.68 10.15
CA CYS A 196 8.71 -0.53 10.14
C CYS A 196 8.09 -0.70 8.75
N VAL A 197 8.09 -1.91 8.22
CA VAL A 197 7.52 -2.23 6.91
C VAL A 197 6.29 -3.11 7.07
N LEU A 198 5.21 -2.78 6.38
CA LEU A 198 4.00 -3.58 6.33
C LEU A 198 3.80 -4.14 4.92
N ARG A 199 4.03 -5.43 4.73
CA ARG A 199 3.72 -6.15 3.49
C ARG A 199 2.22 -6.43 3.49
N LEU A 200 1.46 -5.67 2.69
CA LEU A 200 0.01 -5.77 2.69
C LEU A 200 -0.48 -6.83 1.69
N ALA A 201 -1.49 -7.60 2.09
CA ALA A 201 -2.29 -8.42 1.19
C ALA A 201 -3.23 -7.55 0.32
N GLY A 202 -4.08 -8.18 -0.49
CA GLY A 202 -5.07 -7.46 -1.31
C GLY A 202 -6.01 -6.61 -0.44
N ILE A 203 -5.96 -5.29 -0.56
CA ILE A 203 -6.75 -4.39 0.29
C ILE A 203 -8.17 -4.24 -0.28
N TYR A 204 -9.19 -4.49 0.56
CA TYR A 204 -10.59 -4.28 0.23
C TYR A 204 -11.32 -3.46 1.29
N GLY A 205 -12.54 -3.04 0.99
CA GLY A 205 -13.42 -2.34 1.93
C GLY A 205 -14.15 -1.14 1.32
N PRO A 206 -14.93 -0.41 2.13
CA PRO A 206 -15.68 0.75 1.66
C PRO A 206 -14.77 1.83 1.10
N ARG A 207 -15.18 2.47 -0.01
CA ARG A 207 -14.49 3.58 -0.68
C ARG A 207 -13.22 3.19 -1.44
N GLU A 208 -12.95 1.91 -1.65
CA GLU A 208 -11.94 1.46 -2.61
C GLU A 208 -12.31 1.99 -4.01
N ARG A 209 -11.37 2.64 -4.70
CA ARG A 209 -11.65 3.42 -5.94
C ARG A 209 -11.03 2.82 -7.19
N ARG A 210 -10.19 1.80 -7.08
CA ARG A 210 -9.33 1.32 -8.17
C ARG A 210 -9.61 -0.14 -8.52
N HIS A 211 -9.49 -1.06 -7.58
CA HIS A 211 -9.57 -2.49 -7.86
C HIS A 211 -11.02 -2.98 -8.00
N ILE A 212 -11.85 -2.80 -6.97
CA ILE A 212 -13.24 -3.26 -6.95
C ILE A 212 -14.06 -2.64 -8.09
N PRO A 213 -14.01 -1.31 -8.35
CA PRO A 213 -14.74 -0.74 -9.49
C PRO A 213 -14.31 -1.30 -10.86
N ARG A 214 -13.03 -1.68 -11.02
CA ARG A 214 -12.55 -2.30 -12.27
C ARG A 214 -13.06 -3.71 -12.42
N VAL A 215 -13.06 -4.51 -11.34
CA VAL A 215 -13.66 -5.85 -11.32
C VAL A 215 -15.15 -5.76 -11.68
N VAL A 216 -15.89 -4.86 -11.03
CA VAL A 216 -17.32 -4.62 -11.33
C VAL A 216 -17.53 -4.19 -12.79
N LYS A 217 -16.68 -3.32 -13.33
CA LYS A 217 -16.74 -2.92 -14.73
C LYS A 217 -16.52 -4.11 -15.67
N ALA A 218 -15.51 -4.94 -15.40
CA ALA A 218 -15.22 -6.13 -16.19
C ALA A 218 -16.38 -7.14 -16.14
N MET A 219 -16.97 -7.34 -14.97
CA MET A 219 -18.17 -8.16 -14.80
C MET A 219 -19.34 -7.66 -15.65
N LYS A 220 -19.66 -6.35 -15.58
CA LYS A 220 -20.71 -5.72 -16.39
C LYS A 220 -20.44 -5.78 -17.89
N GLN A 221 -19.17 -5.84 -18.29
CA GLN A 221 -18.76 -6.01 -19.69
C GLN A 221 -18.76 -7.47 -20.15
N GLY A 222 -19.19 -8.41 -19.31
CA GLY A 222 -19.19 -9.84 -19.64
C GLY A 222 -17.78 -10.41 -19.79
N MET A 223 -16.77 -9.80 -19.16
CA MET A 223 -15.37 -10.25 -19.21
C MET A 223 -15.00 -11.19 -18.06
N PHE A 224 -15.93 -11.43 -17.13
CA PHE A 224 -15.76 -12.36 -16.00
C PHE A 224 -16.23 -13.77 -16.37
N LEU A 225 -15.66 -14.34 -17.45
CA LEU A 225 -16.16 -15.55 -18.11
C LEU A 225 -15.52 -16.85 -17.64
N PHE A 226 -14.28 -16.77 -17.14
CA PHE A 226 -13.52 -17.95 -16.77
C PHE A 226 -12.68 -17.71 -15.51
N THR A 227 -12.47 -18.80 -14.77
CA THR A 227 -11.41 -18.90 -13.77
C THR A 227 -10.12 -19.36 -14.42
N TYR A 228 -9.00 -19.30 -13.70
CA TYR A 228 -7.75 -19.89 -14.16
C TYR A 228 -6.98 -20.50 -13.00
N GLY A 229 -6.13 -21.47 -13.34
CA GLY A 229 -5.37 -22.24 -12.37
C GLY A 229 -6.21 -23.22 -11.55
N ASP A 230 -5.52 -24.16 -10.93
CA ASP A 230 -6.13 -25.11 -10.01
C ASP A 230 -6.17 -24.48 -8.62
N ASN A 231 -7.35 -23.97 -8.26
CA ASN A 231 -7.64 -23.33 -6.98
C ASN A 231 -6.71 -22.15 -6.59
N PRO A 232 -6.88 -20.97 -7.21
CA PRO A 232 -6.07 -19.78 -6.91
C PRO A 232 -6.43 -19.20 -5.54
N ILE A 233 -5.74 -19.69 -4.50
CA ILE A 233 -5.88 -19.17 -3.12
C ILE A 233 -5.08 -17.88 -2.99
N VAL A 234 -5.68 -16.92 -2.29
CA VAL A 234 -5.20 -15.56 -2.09
C VAL A 234 -5.58 -15.08 -0.70
N GLU A 235 -4.79 -14.20 -0.10
CA GLU A 235 -5.19 -13.47 1.10
C GLU A 235 -5.65 -12.03 0.78
N PHE A 236 -6.64 -11.58 1.53
CA PHE A 236 -7.12 -10.20 1.52
C PHE A 236 -7.00 -9.60 2.92
N VAL A 237 -6.98 -8.27 2.97
CA VAL A 237 -6.99 -7.50 4.22
C VAL A 237 -8.02 -6.39 4.12
N HIS A 238 -8.89 -6.30 5.12
CA HIS A 238 -9.82 -5.17 5.19
C HIS A 238 -9.05 -3.88 5.49
N VAL A 239 -9.38 -2.78 4.81
CA VAL A 239 -8.66 -1.50 4.94
C VAL A 239 -8.60 -0.98 6.39
N GLU A 240 -9.61 -1.27 7.20
CA GLU A 240 -9.61 -0.92 8.62
C GLU A 240 -8.52 -1.67 9.41
N ASN A 241 -8.24 -2.93 9.05
CA ASN A 241 -7.18 -3.72 9.65
C ASN A 241 -5.80 -3.23 9.18
N VAL A 242 -5.68 -2.73 7.94
CA VAL A 242 -4.47 -2.03 7.47
C VAL A 242 -4.20 -0.77 8.31
N VAL A 243 -5.24 0.03 8.58
CA VAL A 243 -5.10 1.22 9.43
C VAL A 243 -4.73 0.83 10.86
N GLN A 244 -5.31 -0.24 11.41
CA GLN A 244 -4.90 -0.77 12.71
C GLN A 244 -3.42 -1.15 12.74
N ALA A 245 -2.92 -1.86 11.72
CA ALA A 245 -1.52 -2.25 11.63
C ALA A 245 -0.57 -1.03 11.53
N LEU A 246 -0.93 -0.01 10.75
CA LEU A 246 -0.17 1.25 10.66
C LEU A 246 -0.07 1.95 12.01
N VAL A 247 -1.19 2.05 12.73
CA VAL A 247 -1.22 2.67 14.05
C VAL A 247 -0.45 1.85 15.08
N GLN A 248 -0.54 0.52 15.05
CA GLN A 248 0.23 -0.36 15.94
C GLN A 248 1.74 -0.25 15.66
N ALA A 249 2.14 -0.17 14.38
CA ALA A 249 3.52 0.08 13.99
C ALA A 249 4.01 1.43 14.55
N GLN A 250 3.26 2.52 14.33
CA GLN A 250 3.57 3.82 14.94
C GLN A 250 3.69 3.73 16.46
N TYR A 251 2.70 3.13 17.12
CA TYR A 251 2.68 3.00 18.55
C TYR A 251 3.94 2.27 19.03
N SER A 252 4.29 1.14 18.43
CA SER A 252 5.51 0.39 18.75
C SER A 252 6.77 1.25 18.57
N LEU A 253 6.94 1.92 17.42
CA LEU A 253 8.11 2.76 17.11
C LEU A 253 8.30 3.95 18.06
N THR A 254 7.24 4.41 18.72
CA THR A 254 7.33 5.54 19.68
C THR A 254 7.74 5.13 21.10
N HIS A 255 7.94 3.83 21.36
CA HIS A 255 8.37 3.30 22.67
C HIS A 255 9.82 2.80 22.64
N SER A 256 10.50 2.85 23.79
CA SER A 256 11.94 2.57 23.91
C SER A 256 12.36 1.14 23.58
N ASN A 257 11.45 0.17 23.61
CA ASN A 257 11.68 -1.24 23.25
C ASN A 257 10.76 -1.66 22.10
N SER A 258 10.81 -0.91 21.00
CA SER A 258 9.99 -1.19 19.82
C SER A 258 10.32 -2.56 19.24
N VAL A 259 9.34 -3.48 19.29
CA VAL A 259 9.45 -4.79 18.63
C VAL A 259 9.37 -4.67 17.11
N ALA A 260 8.78 -3.57 16.61
CA ALA A 260 8.57 -3.33 15.18
C ALA A 260 9.76 -2.66 14.48
N ALA A 261 10.71 -2.09 15.24
CA ALA A 261 11.83 -1.35 14.68
C ALA A 261 12.74 -2.23 13.82
N GLY A 262 12.95 -1.82 12.57
CA GLY A 262 13.77 -2.53 11.58
C GLY A 262 13.17 -3.85 11.11
N LYS A 263 11.86 -4.04 11.25
CA LYS A 263 11.15 -5.26 10.85
C LYS A 263 10.16 -5.01 9.72
N ALA A 264 9.95 -6.05 8.92
CA ALA A 264 8.80 -6.18 8.02
C ALA A 264 7.77 -7.11 8.65
N TYR A 265 6.50 -6.96 8.32
CA TYR A 265 5.41 -7.83 8.75
C TYR A 265 4.41 -8.07 7.62
N PHE A 266 3.95 -9.30 7.46
CA PHE A 266 2.78 -9.59 6.62
C PHE A 266 1.50 -9.19 7.35
N ILE A 267 0.65 -8.42 6.66
CA ILE A 267 -0.63 -7.97 7.18
C ILE A 267 -1.76 -8.52 6.30
N SER A 268 -2.52 -9.46 6.87
CA SER A 268 -3.70 -10.07 6.26
C SER A 268 -4.80 -10.32 7.30
N ASP A 269 -6.00 -10.67 6.84
CA ASP A 269 -7.10 -11.12 7.72
C ASP A 269 -6.96 -12.60 8.14
N GLY A 270 -5.86 -13.29 7.74
CA GLY A 270 -5.55 -14.68 8.10
C GLY A 270 -6.55 -15.71 7.55
N LYS A 271 -7.19 -15.39 6.43
CA LYS A 271 -8.20 -16.23 5.77
C LYS A 271 -7.86 -16.36 4.29
N PRO A 272 -7.01 -17.33 3.91
CA PRO A 272 -6.78 -17.67 2.52
C PRO A 272 -8.09 -18.11 1.88
N VAL A 273 -8.46 -17.49 0.76
CA VAL A 273 -9.70 -17.76 0.02
C VAL A 273 -9.41 -17.90 -1.46
N ASN A 274 -10.24 -18.66 -2.16
CA ASN A 274 -10.17 -18.66 -3.61
C ASN A 274 -10.50 -17.26 -4.16
N ASN A 275 -9.64 -16.74 -5.05
CA ASN A 275 -9.76 -15.39 -5.61
C ASN A 275 -11.15 -15.10 -6.19
N PHE A 276 -11.72 -16.07 -6.92
CA PHE A 276 -13.01 -15.90 -7.58
C PHE A 276 -14.15 -15.98 -6.57
N GLU A 277 -14.05 -16.88 -5.59
CA GLU A 277 -15.03 -16.98 -4.50
C GLU A 277 -15.11 -15.71 -3.68
N PHE A 278 -13.98 -15.03 -3.44
CA PHE A 278 -13.95 -13.73 -2.77
C PHE A 278 -14.85 -12.69 -3.47
N PHE A 279 -14.92 -12.73 -4.81
CA PHE A 279 -15.76 -11.84 -5.61
C PHE A 279 -17.18 -12.38 -5.87
N ARG A 280 -17.54 -13.58 -5.40
CA ARG A 280 -18.90 -14.14 -5.54
C ARG A 280 -19.99 -13.19 -5.06
N PRO A 281 -19.89 -12.52 -3.90
CA PRO A 281 -20.92 -11.58 -3.46
C PRO A 281 -21.15 -10.42 -4.44
N LEU A 282 -20.12 -10.00 -5.19
CA LEU A 282 -20.29 -8.99 -6.25
C LEU A 282 -21.06 -9.56 -7.43
N THR A 283 -20.80 -10.81 -7.83
CA THR A 283 -21.53 -11.43 -8.95
C THR A 283 -23.01 -11.58 -8.63
N GLU A 284 -23.33 -11.99 -7.40
CA GLU A 284 -24.71 -12.13 -6.91
C GLU A 284 -25.42 -10.78 -6.82
N ALA A 285 -24.76 -9.76 -6.27
CA ALA A 285 -25.33 -8.42 -6.16
C ALA A 285 -25.54 -7.72 -7.52
N LEU A 286 -24.77 -8.08 -8.54
CA LEU A 286 -24.85 -7.52 -9.89
C LEU A 286 -25.73 -8.35 -10.84
N ASP A 287 -26.27 -9.48 -10.38
CA ASP A 287 -27.02 -10.45 -11.19
C ASP A 287 -26.24 -10.88 -12.45
N VAL A 288 -24.93 -11.13 -12.30
CA VAL A 288 -24.06 -11.63 -13.37
C VAL A 288 -23.67 -13.09 -13.09
N PRO A 289 -23.56 -13.93 -14.14
CA PRO A 289 -23.23 -15.34 -13.95
C PRO A 289 -21.81 -15.51 -13.40
N PHE A 290 -21.66 -16.37 -12.39
CA PHE A 290 -20.35 -16.77 -11.90
C PHE A 290 -19.63 -17.67 -12.94
N PRO A 291 -18.32 -17.49 -13.18
CA PRO A 291 -17.58 -18.25 -14.18
C PRO A 291 -17.56 -19.74 -13.85
N LYS A 292 -17.87 -20.57 -14.86
CA LYS A 292 -17.91 -22.05 -14.73
C LYS A 292 -16.77 -22.76 -15.45
N ILE A 293 -16.07 -22.04 -16.32
CA ILE A 293 -14.97 -22.57 -17.13
C ILE A 293 -13.68 -22.22 -16.43
N SER A 294 -12.81 -23.20 -16.18
CA SER A 294 -11.45 -22.95 -15.70
C SER A 294 -10.44 -23.14 -16.83
N VAL A 295 -9.55 -22.16 -17.01
CA VAL A 295 -8.50 -22.17 -18.02
C VAL A 295 -7.17 -22.60 -17.38
N PRO A 296 -6.49 -23.64 -17.91
CA PRO A 296 -5.18 -24.05 -17.41
C PRO A 296 -4.13 -22.93 -17.52
N MET A 297 -3.24 -22.82 -16.52
CA MET A 297 -2.24 -21.74 -16.48
C MET A 297 -1.31 -21.70 -17.69
N TRP A 298 -0.93 -22.85 -18.24
CA TRP A 298 -0.08 -22.89 -19.44
C TRP A 298 -0.73 -22.19 -20.63
N LEU A 299 -2.07 -22.26 -20.76
CA LEU A 299 -2.80 -21.59 -21.82
C LEU A 299 -2.89 -20.08 -21.57
N VAL A 300 -3.06 -19.67 -20.31
CA VAL A 300 -3.00 -18.25 -19.92
C VAL A 300 -1.62 -17.66 -20.25
N TYR A 301 -0.54 -18.36 -19.89
CA TYR A 301 0.83 -17.94 -20.20
C TYR A 301 1.11 -17.94 -21.70
N PHE A 302 0.64 -18.95 -22.44
CA PHE A 302 0.80 -19.02 -23.89
C PHE A 302 0.11 -17.85 -24.60
N ILE A 303 -1.15 -17.57 -24.25
CA ILE A 303 -1.90 -16.44 -24.80
C ILE A 303 -1.21 -15.12 -24.44
N GLY A 304 -0.81 -14.94 -23.19
CA GLY A 304 -0.13 -13.73 -22.72
C GLY A 304 1.24 -13.49 -23.37
N GLY A 305 2.01 -14.55 -23.61
CA GLY A 305 3.36 -14.48 -24.18
C GLY A 305 3.44 -14.39 -25.70
N PHE A 306 2.47 -14.98 -26.43
CA PHE A 306 2.58 -15.15 -27.89
C PHE A 306 1.73 -14.18 -28.72
N LEU A 307 0.61 -13.67 -28.18
CA LEU A 307 -0.35 -12.88 -28.97
C LEU A 307 -0.20 -11.34 -28.85
N PHE A 308 0.63 -10.81 -27.93
CA PHE A 308 0.44 -9.45 -27.44
C PHE A 308 1.67 -8.53 -27.26
N PRO A 309 2.65 -8.43 -28.18
CA PRO A 309 3.49 -7.23 -28.23
C PRO A 309 2.73 -5.96 -28.66
N SER A 310 1.59 -6.08 -29.37
CA SER A 310 1.00 -4.96 -30.13
C SER A 310 -0.49 -4.64 -29.91
N LEU A 311 -1.28 -5.45 -29.17
CA LEU A 311 -2.66 -5.11 -28.83
C LEU A 311 -2.82 -4.81 -27.33
N SER A 312 -2.83 -3.51 -27.06
CA SER A 312 -2.69 -2.89 -25.76
C SER A 312 -3.96 -2.91 -24.88
N ALA A 313 -3.71 -3.03 -23.58
CA ALA A 313 -4.57 -2.67 -22.45
C ALA A 313 -5.76 -3.57 -22.08
N LEU A 314 -6.56 -4.15 -22.98
CA LEU A 314 -7.81 -4.81 -22.53
C LEU A 314 -7.60 -6.20 -21.91
N PHE A 315 -6.78 -7.05 -22.52
CA PHE A 315 -6.55 -8.42 -22.06
C PHE A 315 -5.53 -8.48 -20.91
N MET A 316 -4.53 -7.62 -20.94
CA MET A 316 -3.59 -7.47 -19.82
C MET A 316 -4.31 -6.97 -18.57
N VAL A 317 -5.25 -6.04 -18.69
CA VAL A 317 -6.12 -5.67 -17.57
C VAL A 317 -6.98 -6.86 -17.10
N MET A 318 -7.45 -7.75 -17.97
CA MET A 318 -8.25 -8.91 -17.58
C MET A 318 -7.44 -10.01 -16.87
N VAL A 319 -6.29 -10.40 -17.43
CA VAL A 319 -5.40 -11.41 -16.84
C VAL A 319 -4.71 -10.84 -15.61
N TYR A 320 -4.20 -9.61 -15.62
CA TYR A 320 -3.45 -9.06 -14.48
C TYR A 320 -4.34 -8.48 -13.35
N LEU A 321 -5.57 -7.99 -13.64
CA LEU A 321 -6.52 -7.62 -12.56
C LEU A 321 -6.96 -8.83 -11.75
N LEU A 322 -6.92 -10.02 -12.34
CA LEU A 322 -7.31 -11.26 -11.67
C LEU A 322 -6.05 -12.00 -11.16
N CYS A 323 -5.00 -12.16 -11.97
CA CYS A 323 -3.89 -13.09 -11.72
C CYS A 323 -2.88 -12.67 -10.65
N ILE A 324 -2.69 -11.38 -10.32
CA ILE A 324 -1.76 -11.03 -9.23
C ILE A 324 -2.32 -11.45 -7.87
N ALA A 325 -3.65 -11.58 -7.73
CA ALA A 325 -4.19 -12.13 -6.50
C ALA A 325 -3.82 -13.63 -6.37
N SER A 326 -3.74 -14.37 -7.47
CA SER A 326 -4.03 -15.82 -7.52
C SER A 326 -3.00 -16.82 -7.01
N TYR A 327 -1.93 -16.41 -6.33
CA TYR A 327 -1.03 -17.35 -5.64
C TYR A 327 -0.38 -16.71 -4.41
N MET A 328 -1.23 -16.11 -3.57
CA MET A 328 -0.86 -15.52 -2.29
C MET A 328 -1.43 -16.33 -1.14
#